data_AF-A0A348XFG2-F1
#
_entry.id   AF-A0A348XFG2-F1
#
_cell.length_a   1.000
_cell.length_b   1.000
_cell.length_c   1.000
_cell.angle_alpha   90.00
_cell.angle_beta   90.00
_cell.angle_gamma   90.00
#
_symmetry.space_group_name_H-M   'P 1'
#
loop_
_entity.id
_entity.type
_entity.pdbx_description
1 polymer ?
#
loop_
_entity_poly.entity_id
_entity_poly.type
_entity_poly.pdbx_seq_one_letter_code
_entity_poly.pdbx_strand_id
1 'polypeptide(L)'
;MPPLSDIGKLKRLADLFVIAMKVDGVISAKRNQAAIDCLVHHGLRERESETFLDESFGKFESGMIRSPEKTLGDVSTFFRRREHSFLLAQVQTILEASEISENSQAFFDLCCDYLYRK
;
A
#
# COMPACT_ATOMS: atom_id res chain seq x y z
N MET A 1 4.11 -14.64 13.77
CA MET A 1 3.66 -13.27 14.03
C MET A 1 4.87 -12.36 13.92
N PRO A 2 4.78 -11.26 13.17
CA PRO A 2 5.83 -10.25 13.15
C PRO A 2 6.00 -9.60 14.53
N PRO A 3 7.18 -9.01 14.82
CA PRO A 3 7.40 -8.28 16.07
C PRO A 3 6.41 -7.10 16.21
N LEU A 4 6.03 -6.75 17.45
CA LEU A 4 5.14 -5.61 17.74
C LEU A 4 5.62 -4.30 17.11
N SER A 5 6.94 -4.12 16.97
CA SER A 5 7.56 -2.95 16.31
C SER A 5 7.25 -2.85 14.81
N ASP A 6 6.90 -3.96 14.17
CA ASP A 6 6.64 -4.02 12.72
C ASP A 6 5.15 -3.97 12.41
N ILE A 7 4.27 -4.29 13.36
CA ILE A 7 2.81 -4.15 13.19
C ILE A 7 2.43 -2.73 12.76
N GLY A 8 3.00 -1.71 13.41
CA GLY A 8 2.74 -0.32 13.05
C GLY A 8 3.26 0.09 11.68
N LYS A 9 4.30 -0.60 11.16
CA LYS A 9 4.79 -0.40 9.79
C LYS A 9 3.85 -1.04 8.78
N LEU A 10 3.43 -2.26 9.05
CA LEU A 10 2.53 -3.03 8.19
C LEU A 10 1.15 -2.40 8.07
N LYS A 11 0.62 -1.78 9.13
CA LYS A 11 -0.62 -0.98 9.05
C LYS A 11 -0.49 0.23 8.11
N ARG A 12 0.64 0.93 8.12
CA ARG A 12 0.90 2.05 7.18
C ARG A 12 1.10 1.57 5.75
N LEU A 13 1.69 0.40 5.59
CA LEU A 13 1.80 -0.25 4.28
C LEU A 13 0.42 -0.65 3.75
N ALA A 14 -0.46 -1.18 4.59
CA ALA A 14 -1.85 -1.45 4.24
C ALA A 14 -2.60 -0.18 3.85
N ASP A 15 -2.40 0.94 4.57
CA ASP A 15 -2.95 2.25 4.21
C ASP A 15 -2.49 2.66 2.79
N LEU A 16 -1.21 2.46 2.44
CA LEU A 16 -0.69 2.74 1.09
C LEU A 16 -1.32 1.83 0.02
N PHE A 17 -1.45 0.54 0.30
CA PHE A 17 -2.05 -0.42 -0.63
C PHE A 17 -3.53 -0.12 -0.88
N VAL A 18 -4.28 0.30 0.13
CA VAL A 18 -5.66 0.76 -0.05
C VAL A 18 -5.76 1.93 -1.01
N ILE A 19 -4.86 2.91 -0.90
CA ILE A 19 -4.80 4.04 -1.84
C ILE A 19 -4.50 3.54 -3.26
N ALA A 20 -3.52 2.64 -3.42
CA ALA A 20 -3.18 2.04 -4.71
C ALA A 20 -4.38 1.32 -5.34
N MET A 21 -5.13 0.55 -4.55
CA MET A 21 -6.31 -0.17 -5.00
C MET A 21 -7.47 0.77 -5.39
N LYS A 22 -7.61 1.90 -4.69
CA LYS A 22 -8.68 2.89 -4.85
C LYS A 22 -8.36 4.02 -5.83
N VAL A 23 -7.19 4.00 -6.48
CA VAL A 23 -6.75 5.09 -7.36
C VAL A 23 -7.75 5.40 -8.49
N ASP A 24 -8.48 4.38 -8.95
CA ASP A 24 -9.52 4.50 -9.99
C ASP A 24 -10.95 4.54 -9.43
N GLY A 25 -11.12 4.72 -8.11
CA GLY A 25 -12.41 4.73 -7.42
C GLY A 25 -13.05 3.35 -7.22
N VAL A 26 -12.64 2.33 -7.98
CA VAL A 26 -13.15 0.95 -7.88
C VAL A 26 -12.02 0.00 -7.47
N ILE A 27 -12.28 -0.83 -6.45
CA ILE A 27 -11.38 -1.92 -6.07
C ILE A 27 -11.78 -3.16 -6.88
N SER A 28 -10.85 -3.69 -7.68
CA SER A 28 -11.07 -5.00 -8.30
C SER A 28 -10.65 -6.12 -7.35
N ALA A 29 -11.29 -7.28 -7.47
CA ALA A 29 -10.91 -8.47 -6.69
C ALA A 29 -9.43 -8.85 -6.92
N LYS A 30 -8.91 -8.62 -8.14
CA LYS A 30 -7.50 -8.86 -8.47
C LYS A 30 -6.55 -7.94 -7.71
N ARG A 31 -6.86 -6.64 -7.64
CA ARG A 31 -6.05 -5.68 -6.86
C ARG A 31 -6.09 -6.02 -5.36
N ASN A 32 -7.26 -6.43 -4.85
CA ASN A 32 -7.40 -6.87 -3.46
C ASN A 32 -6.54 -8.09 -3.14
N GLN A 33 -6.59 -9.12 -3.98
CA GLN A 33 -5.77 -10.30 -3.80
C GLN A 33 -4.27 -9.97 -3.88
N ALA A 34 -3.85 -9.14 -4.84
CA ALA A 34 -2.46 -8.71 -4.95
C ALA A 34 -1.98 -7.97 -3.68
N ALA A 35 -2.82 -7.13 -3.08
CA ALA A 35 -2.49 -6.44 -1.84
C ALA A 35 -2.36 -7.41 -0.64
N ILE A 36 -3.24 -8.41 -0.56
CA ILE A 36 -3.15 -9.48 0.44
C ILE A 36 -1.83 -10.25 0.26
N ASP A 37 -1.52 -10.68 -0.95
CA ASP A 37 -0.31 -11.45 -1.25
C ASP A 37 0.96 -10.64 -0.90
N CYS A 38 0.96 -9.33 -1.17
CA CYS A 38 2.05 -8.43 -0.79
C CYS A 38 2.24 -8.35 0.73
N LEU A 39 1.15 -8.25 1.50
CA LEU A 39 1.20 -8.24 2.97
C LEU A 39 1.62 -9.59 3.57
N VAL A 40 1.21 -10.70 2.94
CA VAL A 40 1.66 -12.04 3.30
C VAL A 40 3.17 -12.19 3.09
N HIS A 41 3.73 -11.62 2.03
CA HIS A 41 5.19 -11.59 1.80
C HIS A 41 5.96 -10.85 2.91
N HIS A 42 5.31 -9.92 3.64
CA HIS A 42 5.89 -9.27 4.81
C HIS A 42 5.70 -10.07 6.12
N GLY A 43 5.19 -11.30 6.02
CA GLY A 43 5.08 -12.24 7.15
C GLY A 43 3.74 -12.18 7.88
N LEU A 44 2.73 -11.51 7.34
CA LEU A 44 1.35 -11.62 7.83
C LEU A 44 0.70 -12.91 7.35
N ARG A 45 -0.27 -13.40 8.11
CA ARG A 45 -1.21 -14.41 7.60
C ARG A 45 -2.24 -13.73 6.71
N GLU A 46 -2.85 -14.49 5.81
CA GLU A 46 -3.89 -14.00 4.90
C GLU A 46 -5.01 -13.27 5.66
N ARG A 47 -5.58 -13.91 6.69
CA ARG A 47 -6.61 -13.30 7.55
C ARG A 47 -6.17 -12.02 8.27
N GLU A 48 -4.89 -11.92 8.66
CA GLU A 48 -4.35 -10.71 9.28
C GLU A 48 -4.21 -9.59 8.25
N SER A 49 -3.82 -9.95 7.02
CA SER A 49 -3.70 -9.03 5.89
C SER A 49 -5.07 -8.46 5.50
N GLU A 50 -6.09 -9.32 5.39
CA GLU A 50 -7.49 -8.90 5.18
C GLU A 50 -7.94 -7.92 6.26
N THR A 51 -7.72 -8.27 7.54
CA THR A 51 -8.09 -7.39 8.67
C THR A 51 -7.42 -6.02 8.57
N PHE A 52 -6.14 -5.96 8.20
CA PHE A 52 -5.41 -4.70 8.07
C PHE A 52 -5.91 -3.88 6.89
N LEU A 53 -6.24 -4.52 5.77
CA LEU A 53 -6.82 -3.85 4.61
C LEU A 53 -8.22 -3.31 4.94
N ASP A 54 -9.07 -4.08 5.62
CA ASP A 54 -10.41 -3.66 6.05
C ASP A 54 -10.36 -2.45 7.00
N GLU A 55 -9.47 -2.49 7.99
CA GLU A 55 -9.22 -1.33 8.87
C GLU A 55 -8.79 -0.10 8.06
N SER A 56 -7.90 -0.29 7.09
CA SER A 56 -7.36 0.78 6.24
C SER A 56 -8.42 1.33 5.28
N PHE A 57 -9.32 0.48 4.76
CA PHE A 57 -10.49 0.90 4.00
C PHE A 57 -11.43 1.76 4.84
N GLY A 58 -11.74 1.34 6.07
CA GLY A 58 -12.55 2.14 7.00
C GLY A 58 -11.92 3.52 7.28
N LYS A 59 -10.60 3.60 7.42
CA LYS A 59 -9.89 4.90 7.53
C LYS A 59 -9.95 5.73 6.26
N PHE A 60 -9.89 5.10 5.08
CA PHE A 60 -10.00 5.79 3.80
C PHE A 60 -11.39 6.40 3.65
N GLU A 61 -12.44 5.62 3.88
CA GLU A 61 -13.84 6.07 3.74
C GLU A 61 -14.24 7.14 4.77
N SER A 62 -13.72 7.05 5.99
CA SER A 62 -13.91 8.07 7.02
C SER A 62 -13.08 9.34 6.80
N GLY A 63 -12.25 9.39 5.75
CA GLY A 63 -11.37 10.52 5.46
C GLY A 63 -10.29 10.72 6.52
N MET A 64 -9.85 9.66 7.20
CA MET A 64 -8.65 9.67 8.04
C MET A 64 -7.38 9.56 7.19
N ILE A 65 -7.43 8.82 6.07
CA ILE A 65 -6.40 8.85 5.02
C ILE A 65 -6.73 10.00 4.08
N ARG A 66 -6.16 11.19 4.34
CA ARG A 66 -6.51 12.43 3.63
C ARG A 66 -5.61 12.77 2.44
N SER A 67 -4.43 12.18 2.35
CA SER A 67 -3.44 12.54 1.34
C SER A 67 -2.50 11.35 1.07
N PRO A 68 -2.39 10.89 -0.19
CA PRO A 68 -1.38 9.93 -0.63
C PRO A 68 0.04 10.32 -0.24
N GLU A 69 0.36 11.61 -0.33
CA GLU A 69 1.67 12.17 0.00
C GLU A 69 2.02 12.00 1.48
N LYS A 70 1.05 12.20 2.37
CA LYS A 70 1.26 11.98 3.81
C LYS A 70 1.51 10.51 4.11
N THR A 71 0.70 9.62 3.54
CA THR A 71 0.86 8.17 3.71
C THR A 71 2.22 7.70 3.17
N LEU A 72 2.63 8.18 1.99
CA LEU A 72 3.94 7.89 1.42
C LEU A 72 5.09 8.45 2.27
N GLY A 73 4.94 9.66 2.81
CA GLY A 73 5.89 10.24 3.76
C GLY A 73 6.07 9.37 5.00
N ASP A 74 4.96 8.90 5.59
CA ASP A 74 5.00 7.97 6.72
C ASP A 74 5.70 6.66 6.31
N VAL A 75 5.30 6.02 5.21
CA VAL A 75 5.92 4.78 4.74
C VAL A 75 7.44 4.97 4.50
N SER A 76 7.86 6.03 3.82
CA SER A 76 9.28 6.32 3.56
C SER A 76 10.11 6.51 4.84
N THR A 77 9.48 6.96 5.94
CA THR A 77 10.14 7.16 7.23
C THR A 77 10.25 5.84 8.02
N PHE A 78 9.24 4.98 7.90
CA PHE A 78 9.14 3.74 8.69
C PHE A 78 9.89 2.55 8.07
N PHE A 79 10.14 2.58 6.77
CA PHE A 79 10.92 1.57 6.05
C PHE A 79 12.33 2.09 5.74
N ARG A 80 13.33 1.19 5.68
CA ARG A 80 14.69 1.60 5.31
C ARG A 80 14.77 1.76 3.80
N ARG A 81 15.63 2.67 3.32
CA ARG A 81 15.86 2.87 1.87
C ARG A 81 16.10 1.60 1.07
N ARG A 82 16.79 0.60 1.63
CA ARG A 82 17.03 -0.70 0.95
C ARG A 82 15.74 -1.50 0.67
N GLU A 83 14.66 -1.21 1.40
CA GLU A 83 13.35 -1.86 1.28
C GLU A 83 12.46 -1.12 0.26
N HIS A 84 12.79 0.13 -0.09
CA HIS A 84 11.95 0.98 -0.93
C HIS A 84 11.74 0.42 -2.34
N SER A 85 12.78 -0.16 -2.96
CA SER A 85 12.64 -0.81 -4.28
C SER A 85 11.66 -1.98 -4.23
N PHE A 86 11.64 -2.72 -3.13
CA PHE A 86 10.70 -3.81 -2.93
C PHE A 86 9.27 -3.29 -2.73
N LEU A 87 9.09 -2.22 -1.96
CA LEU A 87 7.79 -1.56 -1.81
C LEU A 87 7.24 -1.03 -3.14
N LEU A 88 8.10 -0.43 -3.98
CA LEU A 88 7.70 0.03 -5.31
C LEU A 88 7.24 -1.13 -6.19
N ALA A 89 7.97 -2.25 -6.20
CA ALA A 89 7.55 -3.45 -6.94
C ALA A 89 6.19 -3.99 -6.47
N GLN A 90 5.89 -3.92 -5.17
CA GLN A 90 4.60 -4.33 -4.63
C GLN A 90 3.47 -3.38 -5.04
N VAL A 91 3.70 -2.07 -4.97
CA VAL A 91 2.72 -1.08 -5.45
C VAL A 91 2.45 -1.27 -6.94
N GLN A 92 3.49 -1.47 -7.74
CA GLN A 92 3.36 -1.77 -9.17
C GLN A 92 2.51 -3.02 -9.40
N THR A 93 2.80 -4.11 -8.68
CA THR A 93 2.04 -5.37 -8.76
C THR A 93 0.55 -5.16 -8.48
N ILE A 94 0.21 -4.33 -7.49
CA ILE A 94 -1.19 -4.02 -7.15
C ILE A 94 -1.86 -3.20 -8.26
N LEU A 95 -1.16 -2.20 -8.82
CA LEU A 95 -1.72 -1.35 -9.87
C LEU A 95 -1.95 -2.14 -11.17
N GLU A 96 -0.97 -2.95 -11.57
CA GLU A 96 -0.96 -3.80 -12.77
C GLU A 96 -1.88 -5.03 -12.68
N ALA A 97 -2.41 -5.34 -11.50
CA ALA A 97 -3.43 -6.38 -11.35
C ALA A 97 -4.76 -6.03 -12.06
N SER A 98 -4.88 -4.81 -12.60
CA SER A 98 -5.97 -4.36 -13.48
C SER A 98 -5.40 -3.47 -14.60
N GLU A 99 -6.25 -3.05 -15.53
CA GLU A 99 -5.83 -2.16 -16.62
C GLU A 99 -5.21 -0.86 -16.06
N ILE A 100 -4.04 -0.49 -16.58
CA ILE A 100 -3.31 0.69 -16.14
C ILE A 100 -4.01 1.94 -16.69
N SER A 101 -4.48 2.78 -15.79
CA SER A 101 -5.03 4.10 -16.09
C SER A 101 -3.98 5.21 -15.93
N GLU A 102 -4.29 6.41 -16.44
CA GLU A 102 -3.47 7.61 -16.17
C GLU A 102 -3.34 7.89 -14.66
N ASN A 103 -4.41 7.67 -13.90
CA ASN A 103 -4.39 7.85 -12.43
C ASN A 103 -3.46 6.83 -11.76
N SER A 104 -3.47 5.57 -12.22
CA SER A 104 -2.58 4.52 -11.73
C SER A 104 -1.12 4.88 -11.99
N GLN A 105 -0.80 5.36 -13.19
CA GLN A 105 0.55 5.81 -13.54
C GLN A 105 0.98 7.02 -12.69
N ALA A 106 0.12 8.04 -12.58
CA ALA A 106 0.41 9.24 -11.79
C ALA A 106 0.66 8.91 -10.31
N PHE A 107 -0.11 7.98 -9.75
CA PHE A 107 0.12 7.51 -8.38
C PHE A 107 1.42 6.71 -8.25
N PHE A 108 1.78 5.88 -9.22
CA PHE A 108 3.05 5.17 -9.21
C PHE A 108 4.24 6.12 -9.32
N ASP A 109 4.15 7.14 -10.16
CA ASP A 109 5.18 8.17 -10.29
C ASP A 109 5.36 8.94 -8.96
N LEU A 110 4.26 9.26 -8.28
CA LEU A 110 4.30 9.85 -6.94
C LEU A 110 4.99 8.92 -5.93
N CYS A 111 4.74 7.62 -6.00
CA CYS A 111 5.43 6.64 -5.15
C CYS A 111 6.94 6.64 -5.43
N CYS A 112 7.34 6.69 -6.71
CA CYS A 112 8.74 6.79 -7.12
C CYS A 112 9.42 8.05 -6.56
N ASP A 113 8.74 9.20 -6.59
CA ASP A 113 9.29 10.45 -6.06
C ASP A 113 9.55 10.37 -4.55
N TYR A 114 8.69 9.70 -3.79
CA TYR A 114 8.83 9.56 -2.34
C TYR A 114 9.79 8.45 -1.90
N LEU A 115 9.79 7.31 -2.61
CA LEU A 115 10.53 6.12 -2.19
C LEU A 115 11.89 5.99 -2.88
N TYR A 116 12.07 6.56 -4.07
CA TYR A 116 13.31 6.46 -4.83
C TYR A 116 14.12 7.76 -4.85
N ARG A 117 13.46 8.93 -4.89
CA ARG A 117 14.14 10.23 -5.09
C ARG A 117 14.37 11.06 -3.82
N LYS A 118 13.66 10.79 -2.72
CA LYS A 118 13.86 11.45 -1.41
C LYS A 118 14.61 10.56 -0.43
#